data_AF-A0AAV2GCA5-F1
#
_entry.id   AF-A0AAV2GCA5-F1
#
_cell.length_a   1.000
_cell.length_b   1.000
_cell.length_c   1.000
_cell.angle_alpha   90.00
_cell.angle_beta   90.00
_cell.angle_gamma   90.00
#
_symmetry.space_group_name_H-M   'P 1'
#
loop_
_entity.id
_entity.type
_entity.pdbx_description
1 polymer ?
#
loop_
_entity_poly.entity_id
_entity_poly.type
_entity_poly.pdbx_seq_one_letter_code
_entity_poly.pdbx_strand_id
1 'polypeptide(L)'
;MEATQQAERKSLKKSLAFATASHEIRNLLTSIVGFIQDCNEDLLQDLATATNLKAIHDSTQDLVGFLNAILDTSKLEEGKMQLE
;
A
#
# COMPACT_ATOMS: atom_id res chain seq x y z
N MET A 1 -5.30 33.45 11.99
CA MET A 1 -4.01 32.92 11.49
C MET A 1 -3.60 31.65 12.23
N GLU A 2 -3.67 31.60 13.57
CA GLU A 2 -3.35 30.38 14.34
C GLU A 2 -4.24 29.18 14.02
N ALA A 3 -5.55 29.37 13.86
CA ALA A 3 -6.47 28.28 13.49
C ALA A 3 -6.12 27.64 12.13
N THR A 4 -5.68 28.45 11.16
CA THR A 4 -5.24 28.00 9.83
C THR A 4 -3.94 27.21 9.93
N GLN A 5 -2.94 27.73 10.66
CA GLN A 5 -1.67 27.03 10.88
C GLN A 5 -1.83 25.72 11.67
N GLN A 6 -2.78 25.67 12.60
CA GLN A 6 -3.09 24.47 13.36
C GLN A 6 -3.77 23.42 12.49
N ALA A 7 -4.68 23.82 11.59
CA ALA A 7 -5.30 22.94 10.60
C ALA A 7 -4.25 22.36 9.64
N GLU A 8 -3.35 23.18 9.09
CA GLU A 8 -2.27 22.75 8.21
C GLU A 8 -1.32 21.75 8.87
N ARG A 9 -0.91 22.01 10.13
CA ARG A 9 -0.07 21.08 10.90
C ARG A 9 -0.76 19.75 11.16
N LYS A 10 -2.08 19.75 11.41
CA LYS A 10 -2.85 18.53 11.64
C LYS A 10 -2.96 17.71 10.36
N SER A 11 -3.19 18.36 9.23
CA SER A 11 -3.15 17.73 7.91
C SER A 11 -1.79 17.11 7.62
N LEU A 12 -0.70 17.88 7.78
CA LEU A 12 0.66 17.41 7.50
C LEU A 12 1.02 16.15 8.31
N LYS A 13 0.63 16.11 9.60
CA LYS A 13 0.82 14.92 10.46
C LYS A 13 0.02 13.72 9.99
N LYS A 14 -1.22 13.92 9.53
CA LYS A 14 -2.06 12.86 8.96
C LYS A 14 -1.41 12.29 7.70
N SER A 15 -1.00 13.15 6.76
CA SER A 15 -0.25 12.75 5.56
C SER A 15 0.98 11.90 5.89
N LEU A 16 1.80 12.35 6.83
CA LEU A 16 3.04 11.66 7.19
C LEU A 16 2.75 10.27 7.79
N ALA A 17 1.75 10.17 8.67
CA ALA A 17 1.35 8.89 9.27
C ALA A 17 0.84 7.90 8.20
N PHE A 18 0.06 8.38 7.23
CA PHE A 18 -0.41 7.55 6.11
C PHE A 18 0.73 7.13 5.17
N ALA A 19 1.69 8.01 4.89
CA ALA A 19 2.86 7.68 4.09
C ALA A 19 3.71 6.58 4.75
N THR A 20 3.93 6.66 6.06
CA THR A 20 4.64 5.62 6.82
C THR A 20 3.90 4.29 6.78
N ALA A 21 2.60 4.29 7.10
CA ALA A 21 1.79 3.06 7.07
C ALA A 21 1.77 2.42 5.68
N SER A 22 1.66 3.22 4.62
CA SER A 22 1.66 2.71 3.24
C SER A 22 3.00 2.11 2.86
N HIS A 23 4.11 2.69 3.31
CA HIS A 23 5.44 2.14 3.09
C HIS A 23 5.63 0.79 3.80
N GLU A 24 5.18 0.68 5.06
CA GLU A 24 5.23 -0.56 5.82
C GLU A 24 4.38 -1.65 5.19
N ILE A 25 3.15 -1.32 4.76
CA ILE A 25 2.28 -2.29 4.10
C ILE A 25 2.88 -2.73 2.76
N ARG A 26 3.42 -1.81 1.95
CA ARG A 26 4.13 -2.18 0.72
C ARG A 26 5.28 -3.16 0.99
N ASN A 27 6.06 -2.94 2.04
CA ASN A 27 7.13 -3.85 2.40
C ASN A 27 6.60 -5.24 2.80
N LEU A 28 5.54 -5.30 3.61
CA LEU A 28 4.90 -6.56 4.00
C LEU A 28 4.35 -7.33 2.78
N LEU A 29 3.75 -6.60 1.84
CA LEU A 29 3.22 -7.16 0.60
C LEU A 29 4.33 -7.70 -0.31
N THR A 30 5.46 -6.99 -0.43
CA THR A 30 6.66 -7.51 -1.11
C THR A 30 7.16 -8.80 -0.47
N SER A 31 7.16 -8.91 0.85
CA SER A 31 7.52 -10.16 1.55
C SER A 31 6.54 -11.30 1.24
N ILE A 32 5.23 -11.03 1.20
CA ILE A 32 4.22 -12.03 0.82
C ILE A 32 4.46 -12.54 -0.61
N VAL A 33 4.76 -11.64 -1.55
CA VAL A 33 5.10 -12.03 -2.93
C VAL A 33 6.36 -12.90 -2.97
N GLY A 34 7.39 -12.57 -2.19
CA GLY A 34 8.60 -13.39 -2.05
C GLY A 34 8.29 -14.79 -1.52
N PHE A 35 7.52 -14.90 -0.44
CA PHE A 35 7.13 -16.20 0.10
C PHE A 35 6.30 -17.04 -0.89
N ILE A 36 5.45 -16.39 -1.68
CA ILE A 36 4.70 -17.07 -2.74
C ILE A 36 5.64 -17.64 -3.81
N GLN A 37 6.66 -16.87 -4.21
CA GLN A 37 7.67 -17.31 -5.19
C GLN A 37 8.51 -18.46 -4.64
N ASP A 38 9.01 -18.35 -3.40
CA ASP A 38 9.77 -19.40 -2.73
C ASP A 38 8.95 -20.71 -2.63
N CYS A 39 7.66 -20.62 -2.29
CA CYS A 39 6.78 -21.79 -2.26
C CYS A 39 6.56 -22.42 -3.64
N ASN A 40 6.56 -21.63 -4.71
CA ASN A 40 6.37 -22.12 -6.08
C ASN A 40 7.61 -22.86 -6.62
N GLU A 41 8.81 -22.52 -6.14
CA GLU A 41 10.05 -23.23 -6.51
C GLU A 41 10.10 -24.65 -5.93
N ASP A 42 9.47 -24.88 -4.77
CA ASP A 42 9.40 -26.20 -4.11
C ASP A 42 8.15 -27.04 -4.49
N LEU A 43 7.09 -26.45 -5.05
CA LEU A 43 5.83 -27.13 -5.39
C LEU A 43 5.65 -27.33 -6.90
N LEU A 44 6.35 -28.32 -7.46
CA LEU A 44 6.15 -28.73 -8.86
C LEU A 44 4.94 -29.65 -9.09
N GLN A 45 4.09 -29.97 -8.10
CA GLN A 45 3.04 -31.00 -8.26
C GLN A 45 1.63 -30.68 -7.76
N ASP A 46 1.35 -29.56 -7.06
CA ASP A 46 -0.01 -29.25 -6.59
C ASP A 46 -0.62 -28.00 -7.24
N LEU A 47 -1.56 -28.25 -8.17
CA LEU A 47 -2.29 -27.23 -8.92
C LEU A 47 -3.17 -26.33 -8.03
N ALA A 48 -3.68 -26.87 -6.91
CA ALA A 48 -4.51 -26.12 -5.98
C ALA A 48 -3.68 -25.09 -5.22
N THR A 49 -2.49 -25.48 -4.74
CA THR A 49 -1.54 -24.57 -4.12
C THR A 49 -1.10 -23.46 -5.07
N ALA A 50 -0.76 -23.79 -6.33
CA ALA A 50 -0.41 -22.78 -7.34
C ALA A 50 -1.55 -21.76 -7.59
N THR A 51 -2.80 -22.22 -7.61
CA THR A 51 -3.97 -21.34 -7.78
C THR A 51 -4.17 -20.42 -6.59
N ASN A 52 -4.02 -20.94 -5.36
CA ASN A 52 -4.12 -20.15 -4.13
C ASN A 52 -3.01 -19.10 -4.05
N LEU A 53 -1.78 -19.48 -4.37
CA LEU A 53 -0.63 -18.58 -4.42
C LEU A 53 -0.86 -17.43 -5.40
N LYS A 54 -1.41 -17.71 -6.59
CA LYS A 54 -1.80 -16.67 -7.55
C LYS A 54 -2.88 -15.73 -7.00
N ALA A 55 -3.91 -16.26 -6.34
CA ALA A 55 -4.97 -15.45 -5.73
C ALA A 55 -4.43 -14.51 -4.63
N ILE A 56 -3.48 -14.98 -3.80
CA ILE A 56 -2.84 -14.16 -2.76
C ILE A 56 -1.97 -13.06 -3.40
N HIS A 57 -1.22 -13.38 -4.46
CA HIS A 57 -0.43 -12.40 -5.19
C HIS A 57 -1.32 -11.28 -5.77
N ASP A 58 -2.41 -11.65 -6.45
CA ASP A 58 -3.29 -10.67 -7.09
C ASP A 58 -4.00 -9.80 -6.03
N SER A 59 -4.48 -10.40 -4.93
CA SER A 59 -5.06 -9.67 -3.79
C SER A 59 -4.06 -8.69 -3.14
N THR A 60 -2.78 -9.07 -3.12
CA THR A 60 -1.70 -8.23 -2.61
C THR A 60 -1.50 -7.00 -3.50
N GLN A 61 -1.50 -7.17 -4.82
CA GLN A 61 -1.41 -6.04 -5.76
C GLN A 61 -2.60 -5.10 -5.66
N ASP A 62 -3.82 -5.64 -5.51
CA ASP A 62 -5.03 -4.84 -5.31
C ASP A 62 -4.92 -3.98 -4.03
N LEU A 63 -4.37 -4.55 -2.95
CA LEU A 63 -4.15 -3.82 -1.70
C LEU A 63 -3.14 -2.67 -1.86
N VAL A 64 -2.06 -2.88 -2.63
CA VAL A 64 -1.11 -1.80 -2.98
C VAL A 64 -1.84 -0.68 -3.72
N GLY A 65 -2.66 -1.02 -4.72
CA GLY A 65 -3.43 -0.04 -5.49
C GLY A 65 -4.39 0.77 -4.62
N PHE A 66 -5.11 0.09 -3.71
CA PHE A 66 -6.02 0.73 -2.77
C PHE A 66 -5.29 1.68 -1.81
N LEU A 67 -4.12 1.30 -1.31
CA LEU A 67 -3.31 2.16 -0.45
C LEU A 67 -2.82 3.41 -1.18
N ASN A 68 -2.38 3.26 -2.43
CA ASN A 68 -1.98 4.40 -3.25
C ASN A 68 -3.16 5.37 -3.47
N ALA A 69 -4.36 4.85 -3.75
CA ALA A 69 -5.55 5.68 -3.92
C ALA A 69 -5.93 6.46 -2.63
N ILE A 70 -5.78 5.85 -1.45
CA ILE A 70 -5.97 6.54 -0.15
C ILE A 70 -4.93 7.64 0.06
N LEU A 71 -3.67 7.36 -0.30
CA LEU A 71 -2.58 8.34 -0.21
C LEU A 71 -2.83 9.53 -1.14
N ASP A 72 -3.22 9.29 -2.37
CA ASP A 72 -3.49 10.34 -3.35
C ASP A 72 -4.69 11.17 -2.96
N THR A 73 -5.75 10.54 -2.44
CA THR A 73 -6.89 11.25 -1.84
C THR A 73 -6.45 12.15 -0.68
N SER A 74 -5.57 11.65 0.20
CA SER A 74 -5.05 12.44 1.33
C SER A 74 -4.20 13.63 0.87
N LYS A 75 -3.40 13.50 -0.20
CA LYS A 75 -2.65 14.63 -0.79
C LYS A 75 -3.58 15.65 -1.45
N LEU A 76 -4.67 15.20 -2.07
CA LEU A 76 -5.68 16.02 -2.74
C LEU A 76 -6.48 16.86 -1.72
N GLU A 77 -6.93 16.23 -0.62
CA GLU A 77 -7.60 16.93 0.50
C GLU A 77 -6.71 18.01 1.15
N GLU A 78 -5.38 17.85 1.09
CA GLU A 78 -4.42 18.82 1.60
C GLU A 78 -4.07 19.95 0.60
N GLY A 79 -4.63 19.92 -0.61
CA GLY A 79 -4.29 20.88 -1.68
C GLY A 79 -2.84 20.76 -2.17
N LYS A 80 -2.16 19.65 -1.90
CA LYS A 80 -0.73 19.42 -2.21
C LYS A 80 -0.51 18.66 -3.52
N MET A 81 -1.56 18.26 -4.22
CA MET A 81 -1.44 17.56 -5.50
C MET A 81 -1.02 18.56 -6.57
N GLN A 82 0.26 18.56 -6.95
CA GLN A 82 0.71 19.21 -8.17
C GLN A 82 0.36 18.28 -9.33
N LEU A 83 -0.44 18.78 -10.28
CA LEU A 83 -0.70 18.10 -11.54
C LEU A 83 0.62 18.18 -12.35
N GLU A 84 1.29 17.05 -12.54
CA GLU A 84 2.34 16.89 -13.55
C GLU A 84 1.73 16.66 -14.93
#